data_AF-A0A0D3JED0-F1
#
_entry.id   AF-A0A0D3JED0-F1
#
_cell.length_a   1.000
_cell.length_b   1.000
_cell.length_c   1.000
_cell.angle_alpha   90.00
_cell.angle_beta   90.00
_cell.angle_gamma   90.00
#
_symmetry.space_group_name_H-M   'P 1'
#
loop_
_entity.id
_entity.type
_entity.pdbx_description
1 polymer ?
#
loop_
_entity_poly.entity_id
_entity_poly.type
_entity_poly.pdbx_seq_one_letter_code
_entity_poly.pdbx_strand_id
1 'polypeptide(L)'
;MPGGALKLVGLIIGPRGNTQKRMQEETNCTIAVRGKGTRRLGDQVRDESDNDPPHVLIRGPTKERLEQARRLIETLLDFTSEEGERMRNEANHELHVLNGTVREDKP
;
A
#
# COMPACT_ATOMS: atom_id res chain seq x y z
N MET A 1 -13.53 -15.67 -7.29
CA MET A 1 -13.34 -14.65 -6.25
C MET A 1 -12.90 -13.33 -6.87
N PRO A 2 -13.83 -12.45 -7.32
CA PRO A 2 -13.45 -11.18 -7.93
C PRO A 2 -13.36 -10.11 -6.83
N GLY A 3 -12.15 -9.65 -6.49
CA GLY A 3 -11.99 -8.57 -5.51
C GLY A 3 -10.62 -8.46 -4.82
N GLY A 4 -9.71 -9.42 -5.01
CA GLY A 4 -8.42 -9.44 -4.30
C GLY A 4 -7.43 -8.34 -4.71
N ALA A 5 -7.33 -8.03 -6.00
CA ALA A 5 -6.33 -7.10 -6.54
C ALA A 5 -6.50 -5.65 -6.07
N LEU A 6 -7.74 -5.13 -6.10
CA LEU A 6 -8.05 -3.75 -5.70
C LEU A 6 -7.81 -3.49 -4.21
N LYS A 7 -8.04 -4.51 -3.37
CA LYS A 7 -7.78 -4.40 -1.93
C LYS A 7 -6.29 -4.28 -1.63
N LEU A 8 -5.45 -5.02 -2.35
CA LEU A 8 -3.98 -5.00 -2.17
C LEU A 8 -3.39 -3.60 -2.36
N VAL A 9 -3.78 -2.93 -3.45
CA VAL A 9 -3.33 -1.58 -3.80
C VAL A 9 -3.72 -0.58 -2.72
N GLY A 10 -4.97 -0.64 -2.25
CA GLY A 10 -5.47 0.24 -1.19
C GLY A 10 -4.70 0.10 0.12
N LEU A 11 -4.28 -1.12 0.48
CA LEU A 11 -3.51 -1.36 1.71
C LEU A 11 -2.09 -0.80 1.59
N ILE A 12 -1.38 -1.07 0.49
CA ILE A 12 0.01 -0.63 0.30
C ILE A 12 0.11 0.88 0.15
N ILE A 13 -0.77 1.48 -0.67
CA ILE A 13 -0.83 2.93 -0.86
C ILE A 13 -1.26 3.60 0.46
N GLY A 14 -2.29 3.07 1.10
CA GLY A 14 -2.87 3.63 2.31
C GLY A 14 -3.63 4.93 2.07
N PRO A 15 -4.15 5.56 3.14
CA PRO A 15 -4.88 6.81 3.05
C PRO A 15 -4.02 7.90 2.41
N ARG A 16 -4.52 8.49 1.32
CA ARG A 16 -3.83 9.54 0.54
C ARG A 16 -2.39 9.20 0.10
N GLY A 17 -1.96 7.94 0.14
CA GLY A 17 -0.58 7.54 -0.17
C GLY A 17 0.39 7.63 1.01
N ASN A 18 -0.10 7.91 2.22
CA ASN A 18 0.76 8.09 3.40
C ASN A 18 1.50 6.81 3.79
N THR A 19 0.81 5.65 3.79
CA THR A 19 1.44 4.38 4.17
C THR A 19 2.59 4.04 3.21
N GLN A 20 2.37 4.17 1.90
CA GLN A 20 3.44 4.02 0.90
C GLN A 20 4.58 5.02 1.13
N LYS A 21 4.28 6.31 1.36
CA LYS A 21 5.31 7.33 1.61
C LYS A 21 6.15 7.02 2.83
N ARG A 22 5.51 6.59 3.94
CA ARG A 22 6.18 6.20 5.17
C ARG A 22 7.08 5.00 4.97
N MET A 23 6.60 3.94 4.31
CA MET A 23 7.43 2.77 3.99
C MET A 23 8.64 3.14 3.11
N GLN A 24 8.45 4.05 2.15
CA GLN A 24 9.55 4.55 1.29
C GLN A 24 10.59 5.34 2.09
N GLU A 25 10.15 6.23 2.98
CA GLU A 25 11.03 7.04 3.84
C GLU A 25 11.83 6.16 4.83
N GLU A 26 11.17 5.20 5.47
CA GLU A 26 11.79 4.30 6.44
C GLU A 26 12.85 3.39 5.81
N THR A 27 12.56 2.89 4.62
CA THR A 27 13.45 1.96 3.91
C THR A 27 14.41 2.64 2.95
N ASN A 28 14.26 3.95 2.71
CA ASN A 28 14.95 4.67 1.64
C ASN A 28 14.81 3.97 0.27
N CYS A 29 13.64 3.35 0.03
CA CYS A 29 13.30 2.72 -1.23
C CYS A 29 12.17 3.46 -1.92
N THR A 30 12.07 3.34 -3.24
CA THR A 30 10.91 3.69 -4.03
C THR A 30 10.01 2.46 -4.15
N ILE A 31 8.73 2.61 -3.79
CA ILE A 31 7.72 1.56 -3.86
C ILE A 31 6.68 2.03 -4.86
N ALA A 32 6.40 1.25 -5.90
CA ALA A 32 5.40 1.56 -6.91
C ALA A 32 4.50 0.34 -7.13
N VAL A 33 3.19 0.55 -7.08
CA VAL A 33 2.22 -0.51 -7.37
C VAL A 33 1.90 -0.47 -8.87
N ARG A 34 2.05 -1.62 -9.55
CA ARG A 34 1.92 -1.79 -11.00
C ARG A 34 1.03 -3.00 -11.30
N GLY A 35 0.63 -3.16 -12.56
CA GLY A 35 -0.21 -4.27 -12.99
C GLY A 35 -1.67 -3.90 -13.24
N LYS A 36 -2.38 -4.84 -13.84
CA LYS A 36 -3.76 -4.69 -14.29
C LYS A 36 -4.70 -4.32 -13.13
N GLY A 37 -5.41 -3.20 -13.28
CA GLY A 37 -6.39 -2.73 -12.29
C GLY A 37 -5.82 -1.97 -11.10
N THR A 38 -4.52 -1.64 -11.12
CA THR A 38 -3.87 -0.81 -10.08
C THR A 38 -3.90 0.69 -10.41
N ARG A 39 -4.25 1.05 -11.65
CA ARG A 39 -4.43 2.45 -12.08
C ARG A 39 -5.65 3.10 -11.48
N ARG A 40 -5.49 4.41 -11.20
CA ARG A 40 -6.63 5.30 -10.94
C ARG A 40 -7.40 5.52 -12.24
N LEU A 41 -8.72 5.56 -12.14
CA LEU A 41 -9.61 5.89 -13.25
C LEU A 41 -9.25 7.30 -13.76
N GLY A 42 -8.72 7.40 -14.98
CA GLY A 42 -8.32 8.68 -15.60
C GLY A 42 -6.87 8.77 -16.09
N ASP A 43 -6.02 7.80 -15.73
CA ASP A 43 -4.62 7.78 -16.16
C ASP A 43 -4.48 7.27 -17.61
N GLN A 44 -4.36 8.17 -18.59
CA GLN A 44 -4.41 7.87 -20.02
C GLN A 44 -3.14 7.21 -20.60
N VAL A 45 -2.02 7.21 -19.87
CA VAL A 45 -0.73 6.77 -20.40
C VAL A 45 -0.60 5.26 -20.29
N ARG A 46 -1.19 4.44 -21.16
CA ARG A 46 -1.03 2.97 -21.12
C ARG A 46 0.44 2.57 -21.02
N ASP A 47 0.77 1.80 -19.99
CA ASP A 47 2.09 1.24 -19.75
C ASP A 47 2.01 -0.26 -20.07
N GLU A 48 3.07 -0.86 -20.63
CA GLU A 48 3.08 -2.28 -21.01
C GLU A 48 2.76 -3.18 -19.80
N SER A 49 3.07 -2.69 -18.58
CA SER A 49 2.76 -3.30 -17.30
C SER A 49 1.25 -3.43 -17.01
N ASP A 50 0.35 -2.79 -17.77
CA ASP A 50 -1.10 -2.90 -17.57
C ASP A 50 -1.65 -4.29 -17.94
N ASN A 51 -0.86 -5.10 -18.66
CA ASN A 51 -1.19 -6.50 -18.97
C ASN A 51 -0.69 -7.48 -17.90
N ASP A 52 0.26 -7.07 -17.06
CA ASP A 52 0.80 -7.91 -15.99
C ASP A 52 -0.17 -8.04 -14.81
N PRO A 53 -0.09 -9.15 -14.05
CA PRO A 53 -0.82 -9.26 -12.79
C PRO A 53 -0.40 -8.14 -11.81
N PRO A 54 -1.30 -7.72 -10.91
CA PRO A 54 -0.98 -6.74 -9.86
C PRO A 54 0.28 -7.11 -9.09
N HIS A 55 1.28 -6.24 -9.08
CA HIS A 55 2.56 -6.46 -8.43
C HIS A 55 3.12 -5.16 -7.85
N VAL A 56 4.09 -5.31 -6.96
CA VAL A 56 4.78 -4.18 -6.32
C VAL A 56 6.21 -4.13 -6.82
N LEU A 57 6.59 -3.01 -7.40
CA LEU A 57 7.95 -2.71 -7.81
C LEU A 57 8.65 -1.95 -6.68
N ILE A 58 9.69 -2.54 -6.13
CA ILE A 58 10.55 -1.90 -5.11
C ILE A 58 11.91 -1.60 -5.77
N ARG A 59 12.36 -0.35 -5.65
CA ARG A 59 13.69 0.09 -6.11
C ARG A 59 14.41 0.73 -4.94
N GLY A 60 15.67 0.38 -4.72
CA GLY A 60 16.43 0.86 -3.57
C GLY A 60 17.92 0.85 -3.87
N PRO A 61 18.71 1.60 -3.09
CA PRO A 61 20.14 1.75 -3.32
C PRO A 61 20.94 0.47 -2.98
N THR A 62 20.46 -0.33 -2.02
CA THR A 62 21.13 -1.55 -1.57
C THR A 62 20.14 -2.70 -1.39
N LYS A 63 20.66 -3.92 -1.48
CA LYS A 63 19.86 -5.15 -1.29
C LYS A 63 19.24 -5.25 0.10
N GLU A 64 19.94 -4.75 1.12
CA GLU A 64 19.45 -4.77 2.50
C GLU A 64 18.21 -3.89 2.68
N ARG A 65 18.20 -2.70 2.07
CA ARG A 65 17.04 -1.80 2.05
C ARG A 65 15.88 -2.38 1.25
N LEU A 66 16.17 -3.02 0.12
CA LEU A 66 15.16 -3.74 -0.67
C LEU A 66 14.49 -4.85 0.14
N GLU A 67 15.28 -5.64 0.88
CA GLU A 67 14.78 -6.72 1.71
C GLU A 67 13.95 -6.19 2.90
N GLN A 68 14.36 -5.06 3.49
CA GLN A 68 13.56 -4.36 4.52
C GLN A 68 12.20 -3.91 3.96
N ALA A 69 12.18 -3.23 2.81
CA ALA A 69 10.94 -2.81 2.17
C ALA A 69 10.04 -3.98 1.80
N ARG A 70 10.64 -5.06 1.29
CA ARG A 70 9.93 -6.30 1.00
C ARG A 70 9.26 -6.87 2.25
N ARG A 71 10.00 -6.96 3.37
CA ARG A 71 9.45 -7.48 4.64
C ARG A 71 8.29 -6.63 5.14
N LEU A 72 8.38 -5.31 5.10
CA LEU A 72 7.27 -4.43 5.50
C LEU A 72 6.01 -4.67 4.68
N ILE A 73 6.17 -4.83 3.36
CA ILE A 73 5.05 -5.13 2.47
C ILE A 73 4.50 -6.54 2.75
N GLU A 74 5.37 -7.54 2.91
CA GLU A 74 4.95 -8.91 3.26
C GLU A 74 4.20 -8.94 4.60
N THR A 75 4.67 -8.24 5.63
CA THR A 75 3.97 -8.09 6.92
C THR A 75 2.61 -7.42 6.76
N LEU A 76 2.53 -6.34 5.98
CA LEU A 76 1.26 -5.65 5.73
C LEU A 76 0.23 -6.54 5.01
N LEU A 77 0.71 -7.41 4.12
CA LEU A 77 -0.08 -8.37 3.37
C LEU A 77 -0.34 -9.67 4.13
N ASP A 78 0.33 -9.88 5.25
CA ASP A 78 0.07 -11.00 6.14
C ASP A 78 -1.16 -10.71 7.00
N PHE A 79 -2.27 -11.35 6.61
CA PHE A 79 -3.54 -11.24 7.32
C PHE A 79 -3.55 -11.98 8.66
N THR A 80 -2.54 -12.80 8.93
CA THR A 80 -2.43 -13.61 10.16
C THR A 80 -1.49 -13.02 11.20
N SER A 81 -0.66 -12.05 10.82
CA SER A 81 0.25 -11.35 11.73
C SER A 81 -0.44 -10.20 12.46
N GLU A 82 -0.25 -10.13 13.78
CA GLU A 82 -0.71 -9.01 14.62
C GLU A 82 -0.10 -7.68 14.18
N GLU A 83 1.14 -7.68 13.69
CA GLU A 83 1.82 -6.46 13.23
C GLU A 83 1.18 -5.94 11.93
N GLY A 84 0.89 -6.84 10.99
CA GLY A 84 0.16 -6.53 9.78
C GLY A 84 -1.26 -6.03 10.07
N GLU A 85 -1.93 -6.58 11.07
CA GLU A 85 -3.24 -6.09 11.52
C GLU A 85 -3.17 -4.67 12.09
N ARG A 86 -2.19 -4.38 12.95
CA ARG A 86 -1.97 -3.03 13.51
C ARG A 86 -1.74 -2.00 12.40
N MET A 87 -0.84 -2.27 11.47
CA MET A 87 -0.56 -1.36 10.34
C MET A 87 -1.81 -1.07 9.50
N ARG A 88 -2.63 -2.10 9.24
CA ARG A 88 -3.88 -1.95 8.49
C ARG A 88 -4.94 -1.18 9.27
N ASN A 89 -5.06 -1.42 10.57
CA ASN A 89 -5.98 -0.68 11.44
C ASN A 89 -5.58 0.79 11.58
N GLU A 90 -4.28 1.10 11.73
CA GLU A 90 -3.76 2.47 11.75
C GLU A 90 -4.07 3.21 10.44
N ALA A 91 -3.79 2.58 9.30
CA ALA A 91 -4.08 3.15 7.99
C ALA A 91 -5.59 3.38 7.77
N ASN A 92 -6.43 2.47 8.25
CA ASN A 92 -7.88 2.60 8.16
C ASN A 92 -8.40 3.70 9.10
N HIS A 93 -7.87 3.80 10.31
CA HIS A 93 -8.20 4.87 11.25
C HIS A 93 -7.83 6.24 10.66
N GLU A 94 -6.61 6.39 10.17
CA GLU A 94 -6.15 7.64 9.53
C GLU A 94 -7.02 7.99 8.31
N LEU A 95 -7.46 7.01 7.53
CA LEU A 95 -8.40 7.24 6.43
C LEU A 95 -9.73 7.86 6.90
N HIS A 96 -10.30 7.34 7.98
CA HIS A 96 -11.55 7.88 8.55
C HIS A 96 -11.35 9.30 9.08
N VAL A 97 -10.22 9.57 9.75
CA VAL A 97 -9.85 10.91 10.23
C VAL A 97 -9.77 11.88 9.06
N LEU A 98 -9.07 11.49 7.99
CA LEU A 98 -8.85 12.33 6.81
C LEU A 98 -10.12 12.56 5.97
N ASN A 99 -11.06 11.62 6.00
CA ASN A 99 -12.37 11.75 5.34
C ASN A 99 -13.40 12.51 6.19
N GLY A 100 -13.06 12.89 7.43
CA GLY A 100 -13.96 13.62 8.32
C GLY A 100 -15.15 12.80 8.81
N THR A 101 -15.13 11.48 8.64
CA THR A 101 -16.18 10.55 9.13
C THR A 101 -15.90 10.02 10.53
N VAL A 102 -14.85 10.51 11.20
CA VAL A 102 -14.64 10.23 12.62
C VAL A 102 -15.75 10.92 13.40
N ARG A 103 -16.75 10.11 13.78
CA ARG A 103 -17.50 10.37 14.99
C ARG A 103 -16.49 10.23 16.11
N GLU A 104 -15.98 11.35 16.61
CA GLU A 104 -15.34 11.40 17.92
C GLU A 104 -16.43 11.02 18.93
N ASP A 105 -16.60 9.72 19.15
CA ASP A 105 -17.30 9.24 20.33
C ASP A 105 -16.32 9.41 21.48
N LYS A 106 -16.51 10.51 22.19
CA LYS A 106 -15.73 10.91 23.35
C LYS A 106 -16.72 11.45 24.38
N PRO A 107 -16.52 11.13 25.65
CA PRO A 107 -16.85 9.88 26.35
C PRO A 107 -18.34 9.72 26.73
#